data_AF-A0A7N2LPN4-F1
#
_entry.id   AF-A0A7N2LPN4-F1
#
_cell.length_a   1.000
_cell.length_b   1.000
_cell.length_c   1.000
_cell.angle_alpha   90.00
_cell.angle_beta   90.00
_cell.angle_gamma   90.00
#
_symmetry.space_group_name_H-M   'P 1'
#
loop_
_entity.id
_entity.type
_entity.pdbx_description
1 polymer ?
#
loop_
_entity_poly.entity_id
_entity_poly.type
_entity_poly.pdbx_seq_one_letter_code
_entity_poly.pdbx_strand_id
1 'polypeptide(L)'
;MGSLEKRVLEVNRKRVKVVKPGSKTSFPTTEIRGSYAPPFHVELFRNDQHRLRIVVDSENEVDLMVQSRHLRDVTVLVIRGLAQRFNSTSLNSLLKIET
;
A
#
# COMPACT_ATOMS: atom_id res chain seq x y z
N MET A 1 18.47 17.89 -0.97
CA MET A 1 17.49 17.02 -0.27
C MET A 1 16.12 17.29 -0.87
N GLY A 2 15.50 16.30 -1.51
CA GLY A 2 14.17 16.47 -2.10
C GLY A 2 13.14 16.79 -1.03
N SER A 3 12.26 17.76 -1.28
CA SER A 3 11.18 18.12 -0.36
C SER A 3 10.20 16.96 -0.25
N LEU A 4 9.99 16.44 0.96
CA LEU A 4 8.97 15.44 1.21
C LEU A 4 7.60 16.11 1.14
N GLU A 5 6.69 15.55 0.35
CA GLU A 5 5.31 16.01 0.32
C GLU A 5 4.44 15.14 1.22
N LYS A 6 3.56 15.79 2.00
CA LYS A 6 2.59 15.07 2.83
C LYS A 6 1.63 14.27 1.96
N ARG A 7 1.38 13.02 2.34
CA ARG A 7 0.34 12.15 1.79
C ARG A 7 -0.53 11.55 2.89
N VAL A 8 -1.76 11.23 2.56
CA VAL A 8 -2.68 10.50 3.44
C VAL A 8 -2.81 9.08 2.89
N LEU A 9 -2.45 8.09 3.72
CA LEU A 9 -2.62 6.67 3.43
C LEU A 9 -3.94 6.19 4.06
N GLU A 10 -4.94 5.93 3.23
CA GLU A 10 -6.22 5.36 3.65
C GLU A 10 -6.20 3.85 3.45
N VAL A 11 -6.36 3.09 4.53
CA VAL A 11 -6.39 1.63 4.51
C VAL A 11 -7.73 1.14 5.03
N ASN A 12 -8.41 0.28 4.28
CA ASN A 12 -9.66 -0.35 4.71
C ASN A 12 -9.71 -1.82 4.25
N ARG A 13 -10.80 -2.54 4.57
CA ARG A 13 -10.96 -3.96 4.24
C ARG A 13 -10.98 -4.28 2.74
N LYS A 14 -11.28 -3.30 1.87
CA LYS A 14 -11.45 -3.50 0.42
C LYS A 14 -10.31 -2.93 -0.43
N ARG A 15 -9.66 -1.86 0.02
CA ARG A 15 -8.63 -1.16 -0.75
C ARG A 15 -7.67 -0.37 0.12
N VAL A 16 -6.52 -0.08 -0.48
CA VAL A 16 -5.57 0.96 -0.06
C VAL A 16 -5.68 2.13 -1.01
N LYS A 17 -5.58 3.36 -0.48
CA LYS A 17 -5.58 4.60 -1.27
C LYS A 17 -4.51 5.54 -0.73
N VAL A 18 -3.76 6.19 -1.62
CA VAL A 18 -2.85 7.29 -1.26
C VAL A 18 -3.39 8.58 -1.85
N VAL A 19 -3.50 9.59 -1.00
CA VAL A 19 -4.12 10.87 -1.33
C VAL A 19 -3.12 11.99 -1.13
N LYS A 20 -2.96 12.81 -2.15
CA LYS A 20 -2.40 14.15 -1.99
C LYS A 20 -3.46 15.03 -1.33
N PRO A 21 -3.22 15.50 -0.10
CA PRO A 21 -4.19 16.34 0.58
C PRO A 21 -4.40 17.64 -0.21
N GLY A 22 -5.64 18.11 -0.20
CA GLY A 22 -5.99 19.41 -0.73
C GLY A 22 -5.32 20.54 0.07
N SER A 23 -5.27 21.72 -0.53
CA SER A 23 -4.83 22.95 0.12
C SER A 23 -6.00 23.94 0.16
N LYS A 24 -5.74 25.18 0.60
CA LYS A 24 -6.76 26.24 0.53
C LYS A 24 -7.25 26.51 -0.91
N THR A 25 -6.47 26.14 -1.92
CA THR A 25 -6.76 26.42 -3.34
C THR A 25 -6.88 25.16 -4.19
N SER A 26 -6.83 23.96 -3.62
CA SER A 26 -6.88 22.71 -4.38
C SER A 26 -7.65 21.60 -3.66
N PHE A 27 -8.43 20.84 -4.42
CA PHE A 27 -9.09 19.65 -3.90
C PHE A 27 -8.09 18.51 -3.68
N PRO A 28 -8.35 17.59 -2.72
CA PRO A 28 -7.54 16.38 -2.56
C PRO A 28 -7.58 15.51 -3.81
N THR A 29 -6.43 14.98 -4.22
CA THR A 29 -6.33 14.08 -5.38
C THR A 29 -5.86 12.70 -4.94
N THR A 30 -6.47 11.66 -5.53
CA THR A 30 -6.03 10.28 -5.30
C THR A 30 -4.88 9.98 -6.26
N GLU A 31 -3.73 9.65 -5.71
CA GLU A 31 -2.56 9.28 -6.50
C GLU A 31 -2.58 7.80 -6.85
N ILE A 32 -2.95 6.96 -5.88
CA ILE A 32 -3.08 5.52 -6.09
C ILE A 32 -4.31 4.98 -5.41
N ARG A 33 -4.91 3.96 -6.02
CA ARG A 33 -6.00 3.18 -5.43
C ARG A 33 -5.88 1.74 -5.91
N GLY A 34 -5.69 0.82 -4.98
CA GLY A 34 -5.57 -0.61 -5.28
C GLY A 34 -6.45 -1.46 -4.40
N SER A 35 -7.03 -2.51 -4.99
CA SER A 35 -7.55 -3.63 -4.20
C SER A 35 -6.37 -4.49 -3.73
N TYR A 36 -6.63 -5.43 -2.82
CA TYR A 36 -5.59 -6.35 -2.36
C TYR A 36 -5.28 -7.49 -3.33
N ALA A 37 -5.96 -7.58 -4.48
CA ALA A 37 -5.80 -8.65 -5.47
C ALA A 37 -4.39 -8.67 -6.09
N PRO A 38 -3.84 -9.84 -6.48
CA PRO A 38 -2.56 -9.87 -7.19
C PRO A 38 -2.68 -9.00 -8.45
N PRO A 39 -1.63 -8.26 -8.82
CA PRO A 39 -0.25 -8.36 -8.32
C PRO A 39 0.08 -7.50 -7.08
N PHE A 40 -0.92 -7.01 -6.33
CA PHE A 40 -0.72 -6.13 -5.17
C PHE A 40 0.26 -6.70 -4.13
N HIS A 41 1.23 -5.89 -3.72
CA HIS A 41 2.13 -6.21 -2.61
C HIS A 41 2.73 -4.93 -1.99
N VAL A 42 3.41 -5.10 -0.85
CA VAL A 42 4.11 -4.01 -0.15
C VAL A 42 5.55 -4.41 0.10
N GLU A 43 6.47 -3.55 -0.32
CA GLU A 43 7.92 -3.75 -0.21
C GLU A 43 8.52 -2.92 0.93
N LEU A 44 9.61 -3.43 1.49
CA LEU A 44 10.41 -2.77 2.51
C LEU A 44 11.79 -2.46 1.92
N PHE A 45 12.29 -1.25 2.16
CA PHE A 45 13.63 -0.86 1.76
C PHE A 45 14.65 -1.31 2.82
N ARG A 46 15.66 -2.11 2.42
CA ARG A 46 16.70 -2.59 3.35
C ARG A 46 17.65 -1.47 3.79
N ASN A 47 17.84 -0.48 2.94
CA ASN A 47 18.71 0.67 3.16
C ASN A 47 18.01 1.83 3.90
N ASP A 48 16.68 1.79 4.05
CA ASP A 48 15.92 2.85 4.73
C ASP A 48 14.79 2.28 5.58
N GLN A 49 14.94 2.40 6.90
CA GLN A 49 14.00 1.85 7.86
C GLN A 49 12.67 2.61 7.97
N HIS A 50 12.56 3.77 7.33
CA HIS A 50 11.37 4.62 7.34
C HIS A 50 10.55 4.52 6.06
N ARG A 51 11.08 3.87 5.03
CA ARG A 51 10.42 3.76 3.73
C ARG A 51 9.70 2.43 3.56
N LEU A 52 8.55 2.52 2.91
CA LEU A 52 7.84 1.39 2.32
C LEU A 52 7.37 1.77 0.91
N ARG A 53 7.13 0.76 0.08
CA ARG A 53 6.51 0.94 -1.24
C ARG A 53 5.22 0.15 -1.30
N ILE A 54 4.17 0.78 -1.79
CA ILE A 54 2.91 0.11 -2.11
C ILE A 54 2.88 -0.08 -3.62
N VAL A 55 2.80 -1.33 -4.06
CA VAL A 55 2.71 -1.71 -5.47
C VAL A 55 1.32 -2.26 -5.72
N VAL A 56 0.55 -1.61 -6.59
CA VAL A 56 -0.77 -2.09 -7.02
C VAL A 56 -0.63 -2.95 -8.27
N ASP A 57 0.16 -2.48 -9.24
CA ASP A 57 0.57 -3.20 -10.44
C ASP A 57 1.90 -2.62 -10.97
N SER A 58 2.32 -3.02 -12.18
CA SER A 58 3.61 -2.64 -12.76
C SER A 58 3.76 -1.15 -13.09
N GLU A 59 2.65 -0.42 -13.21
CA GLU A 59 2.65 1.01 -13.55
C GLU A 59 2.16 1.88 -12.39
N ASN A 60 1.51 1.28 -11.40
CA ASN A 60 0.94 1.94 -10.25
C ASN A 60 1.68 1.51 -8.98
N GLU A 61 2.72 2.26 -8.62
CA GLU A 61 3.44 2.14 -7.35
C GLU A 61 3.65 3.50 -6.68
N VAL A 62 3.79 3.50 -5.35
CA VAL A 62 4.09 4.71 -4.58
C VAL A 62 5.04 4.43 -3.42
N ASP A 63 6.08 5.24 -3.33
CA ASP A 63 7.01 5.27 -2.21
C ASP A 63 6.47 6.17 -1.10
N LEU A 64 6.40 5.64 0.12
CA LEU A 64 6.00 6.39 1.30
C LEU A 64 7.12 6.35 2.34
N MET A 65 7.31 7.48 3.00
CA MET A 65 8.18 7.58 4.17
C MET A 65 7.34 7.92 5.41
N VAL A 66 7.61 7.25 6.51
CA VAL A 66 6.92 7.45 7.79
C VAL A 66 7.89 7.84 8.89
N GLN A 67 7.37 8.36 10.00
CA GLN A 67 8.15 9.00 11.05
C GLN A 67 9.08 8.05 11.82
N SER A 68 8.76 6.75 11.87
CA SER A 68 9.55 5.76 12.59
C SER A 68 9.45 4.37 11.95
N ARG A 69 10.48 3.55 12.18
CA ARG A 69 10.47 2.13 11.78
C ARG A 69 9.27 1.38 12.33
N HIS A 70 8.88 1.65 13.59
CA HIS A 70 7.73 1.01 14.21
C HIS A 70 6.45 1.31 13.43
N LEU A 71 6.22 2.57 13.05
CA LEU A 71 5.04 2.95 12.27
C LEU A 71 5.05 2.31 10.88
N ARG A 72 6.22 2.18 10.25
CA ARG A 72 6.39 1.47 8.97
C ARG A 72 5.97 0.01 9.13
N ASP A 73 6.51 -0.67 10.14
CA ASP A 73 6.29 -2.09 10.38
C ASP A 73 4.82 -2.38 10.69
N VAL A 74 4.18 -1.58 11.56
CA VAL A 74 2.73 -1.68 11.84
C VAL A 74 1.90 -1.45 10.58
N THR A 75 2.22 -0.41 9.80
CA THR A 75 1.50 -0.11 8.54
C THR A 75 1.57 -1.27 7.56
N VAL A 76 2.78 -1.82 7.36
CA VAL A 76 3.03 -2.95 6.46
C VAL A 76 2.33 -4.21 6.95
N LEU A 77 2.37 -4.51 8.25
CA LEU A 77 1.67 -5.65 8.84
C LEU A 77 0.15 -5.54 8.70
N VAL A 78 -0.42 -4.35 8.92
CA VAL A 78 -1.86 -4.09 8.72
C VAL A 78 -2.24 -4.34 7.26
N ILE A 79 -1.51 -3.77 6.30
CA ILE A 79 -1.81 -3.94 4.88
C ILE A 79 -1.66 -5.40 4.44
N ARG A 80 -0.58 -6.09 4.84
CA ARG A 80 -0.37 -7.51 4.51
C ARG A 80 -1.42 -8.41 5.16
N GLY A 81 -1.79 -8.15 6.41
CA GLY A 81 -2.85 -8.90 7.09
C GLY A 81 -4.22 -8.71 6.44
N LEU A 82 -4.54 -7.49 6.00
CA LEU A 82 -5.75 -7.22 5.22
C LEU A 82 -5.69 -7.89 3.84
N ALA A 83 -4.54 -7.86 3.17
CA ALA A 83 -4.35 -8.55 1.90
C ALA A 83 -4.55 -10.05 2.06
N GLN A 84 -3.90 -10.70 3.03
CA GLN A 84 -4.09 -12.12 3.30
C GLN A 84 -5.56 -12.47 3.57
N ARG A 85 -6.27 -11.62 4.32
CA ARG A 85 -7.67 -11.88 4.71
C ARG A 85 -8.69 -11.63 3.59
N PHE A 86 -8.46 -10.64 2.75
CA PHE A 86 -9.44 -10.15 1.77
C PHE A 86 -9.03 -10.39 0.30
N ASN A 87 -7.81 -10.84 0.06
CA ASN A 87 -7.30 -11.37 -1.20
C ASN A 87 -7.08 -12.90 -1.14
N SER A 88 -7.85 -13.61 -0.32
CA SER A 88 -7.87 -15.06 -0.37
C SER A 88 -8.63 -15.54 -1.61
N THR A 89 -8.02 -15.41 -2.79
CA THR A 89 -8.17 -16.46 -3.80
C THR A 89 -7.63 -17.72 -3.12
N SER A 90 -8.47 -18.75 -2.96
CA SER A 90 -8.04 -19.95 -2.21
C SER A 90 -6.75 -20.50 -2.81
N LEU A 91 -5.83 -21.00 -1.97
CA LEU A 91 -4.59 -21.63 -2.46
C LEU A 91 -4.91 -22.71 -3.50
N ASN A 92 -6.02 -23.42 -3.33
CA ASN A 92 -6.51 -24.43 -4.27
C ASN A 92 -6.88 -23.83 -5.64
N SER A 93 -7.52 -22.65 -5.66
CA SER A 93 -7.82 -21.91 -6.89
C SER A 93 -6.56 -21.37 -7.57
N LEU A 94 -5.53 -21.00 -6.80
CA LEU A 94 -4.23 -20.56 -7.33
C LEU A 94 -3.39 -21.73 -7.87
N LEU A 95 -3.43 -22.87 -7.20
CA LEU A 95 -2.69 -24.09 -7.58
C LEU A 95 -3.42 -24.93 -8.64
N LYS A 96 -4.60 -24.51 -9.10
CA LYS A 96 -5.45 -25.26 -10.05
C LYS A 96 -5.65 -26.73 -9.62
N ILE A 97 -5.80 -26.96 -8.32
CA ILE A 97 -6.09 -28.31 -7.83
C ILE A 97 -7.59 -28.52 -8.02
N GLU A 98 -7.96 -29.19 -9.13
CA GLU A 98 -9.31 -29.72 -9.33
C GLU A 98 -9.55 -30.83 -8.30
N THR A 99 -10.73 -30.82 -7.67
CA THR A 99 -11.09 -31.77 -6.61
C THR A 99 -11.76 -33.00 -7.22
#